data_AF-A0A9K3JS03-F1
#
_entry.id   AF-A0A9K3JS03-F1
#
_cell.length_a   1.000
_cell.length_b   1.000
_cell.length_c   1.000
_cell.angle_alpha   90.00
_cell.angle_beta   90.00
_cell.angle_gamma   90.00
#
_symmetry.space_group_name_H-M   'P 1'
#
loop_
_entity.id
_entity.type
_entity.pdbx_description
1 polymer ?
#
loop_
_entity_poly.entity_id
_entity_poly.type
_entity_poly.pdbx_seq_one_letter_code
_entity_poly.pdbx_strand_id
1 'polypeptide(L)' 'MLSASTFRFLEPLELCYRSLCACGDRVMADGSLLDFLRQVSTFGLSLVKLDIRQESECHTDVLDAITQHL' A
#
# COMPACT_ATOMS: atom_id res chain seq x y z
N MET A 1 -4.55 3.03 -4.94
CA MET A 1 -3.33 3.83 -4.90
C MET A 1 -2.44 3.31 -3.77
N LEU A 2 -1.20 2.94 -4.08
CA LEU A 2 -0.21 2.46 -3.11
C LEU A 2 0.29 3.64 -2.24
N SER A 3 0.73 3.35 -1.01
CA SER A 3 1.24 4.40 -0.12
C SER A 3 2.65 4.86 -0.55
N ALA A 4 3.05 6.08 -0.18
CA ALA A 4 4.40 6.59 -0.43
C ALA A 4 5.51 5.67 0.15
N SER A 5 5.24 5.01 1.29
CA SER A 5 6.15 4.04 1.88
C SER A 5 6.23 2.75 1.07
N THR A 6 5.14 2.31 0.43
CA THR A 6 5.14 1.15 -0.44
C THR A 6 5.94 1.40 -1.71
N PHE A 7 5.88 2.60 -2.29
CA PHE A 7 6.72 2.96 -3.45
C PHE A 7 8.21 2.93 -3.11
N ARG A 8 8.61 3.52 -1.98
CA ARG A 8 10.01 3.46 -1.50
C ARG A 8 10.50 2.04 -1.27
N PHE A 9 9.60 1.12 -0.92
CA PHE A 9 9.93 -0.28 -0.73
C PHE A 9 10.07 -1.04 -2.07
N LEU A 10 9.22 -0.72 -3.06
CA LEU A 10 9.24 -1.34 -4.38
C LEU A 10 10.43 -0.88 -5.24
N GLU A 11 10.84 0.38 -5.14
CA GLU A 11 11.93 0.97 -5.93
C GLU A 11 13.20 0.09 -6.02
N PRO A 12 13.81 -0.37 -4.90
CA PRO A 12 14.99 -1.22 -4.99
C PRO A 12 14.71 -2.60 -5.60
N LEU A 13 13.50 -3.15 -5.42
CA LEU A 13 13.12 -4.46 -5.97
C LEU A 13 12.93 -4.38 -7.49
N GLU A 14 12.32 -3.31 -7.97
CA GLU A 14 12.16 -3.03 -9.40
C GLU A 14 13.51 -2.78 -10.07
N LEU A 15 14.44 -2.11 -9.38
CA LEU A 15 15.81 -1.94 -9.85
C LEU A 15 16.50 -3.31 -10.03
N CYS A 16 16.41 -4.20 -9.04
CA CYS A 16 16.95 -5.56 -9.15
C CYS A 16 16.31 -6.35 -10.29
N TYR A 17 14.98 -6.29 -10.43
CA TYR A 17 14.26 -6.99 -11.49
C TYR A 17 14.71 -6.53 -12.88
N ARG A 18 14.81 -5.21 -13.08
CA ARG A 18 15.32 -4.62 -14.33
C ARG A 18 16.77 -5.00 -14.60
N SER A 19 17.63 -4.99 -13.59
CA SER A 19 19.04 -5.38 -13.74
C SER A 19 19.17 -6.84 -14.18
N LEU A 20 18.47 -7.76 -13.51
CA LEU A 20 18.49 -9.18 -13.87
C LEU A 20 17.98 -9.42 -15.29
N CYS A 21 16.88 -8.76 -15.67
CA CYS A 21 16.37 -8.83 -17.03
C CYS A 21 17.39 -8.30 -18.07
N ALA A 22 18.10 -7.22 -17.76
CA ALA A 22 19.10 -6.63 -18.66
C ALA A 22 20.35 -7.50 -18.81
N CYS A 23 20.72 -8.28 -17.79
CA CYS A 23 21.85 -9.20 -17.83
C CYS A 23 21.51 -10.58 -18.43
N GLY A 24 20.26 -10.81 -18.85
CA GLY A 24 19.81 -12.10 -19.41
C GLY A 24 19.28 -13.09 -18.38
N ASP A 25 19.31 -12.75 -17.09
CA ASP A 25 18.85 -13.59 -15.97
C ASP A 25 17.35 -13.45 -15.69
N ARG A 26 16.53 -13.31 -16.75
CA ARG A 26 15.07 -13.14 -16.62
C ARG A 26 14.42 -14.31 -15.87
N VAL A 27 14.91 -15.53 -16.04
CA VAL A 27 14.40 -16.71 -15.30
C VAL A 27 14.54 -16.54 -13.79
N MET A 28 15.64 -15.92 -13.33
CA MET A 28 15.83 -15.61 -11.91
C MET A 28 14.95 -14.45 -11.46
N ALA A 29 14.80 -13.42 -12.31
CA ALA A 29 13.92 -12.27 -12.04
C ALA A 29 12.44 -12.68 -11.91
N ASP A 30 11.98 -13.59 -12.77
CA ASP A 30 10.60 -14.06 -12.85
C ASP A 30 10.23 -15.10 -11.78
N GLY A 31 11.20 -15.52 -10.95
CA GLY A 31 10.98 -16.37 -9.78
C GLY A 31 10.49 -15.58 -8.56
N SER A 32 11.12 -15.83 -7.40
CA SER A 32 10.68 -15.27 -6.11
C SER A 32 10.66 -13.73 -6.06
N LEU A 33 11.48 -13.06 -6.87
CA LEU A 33 11.49 -11.60 -6.95
C LEU A 33 10.19 -11.06 -7.56
N LEU A 34 9.73 -11.63 -8.68
CA LEU A 34 8.47 -11.25 -9.31
C LEU A 34 7.26 -11.59 -8.42
N ASP A 35 7.30 -12.73 -7.74
CA ASP A 35 6.27 -13.10 -6.77
C ASP A 35 6.20 -12.09 -5.62
N PHE A 36 7.36 -11.65 -5.10
CA PHE A 36 7.41 -10.67 -4.04
C PHE A 36 6.93 -9.28 -4.49
N LEU A 37 7.34 -8.83 -5.69
CA LEU A 37 6.82 -7.60 -6.31
C LEU A 37 5.29 -7.61 -6.41
N ARG A 38 4.70 -8.74 -6.83
CA ARG A 38 3.25 -8.91 -6.91
C ARG A 38 2.58 -8.89 -5.54
N GLN A 39 3.17 -9.56 -4.54
CA GLN A 39 2.66 -9.56 -3.17
C GLN A 39 2.63 -8.15 -2.60
N VAL A 40 3.72 -7.40 -2.70
CA VAL A 40 3.80 -6.02 -2.21
C VAL A 40 2.82 -5.12 -2.97
N SER A 41 2.69 -5.29 -4.28
CA SER A 41 1.74 -4.52 -5.09
C SER A 41 0.27 -4.81 -4.73
N THR A 42 -0.01 -6.03 -4.28
CA THR A 42 -1.38 -6.48 -3.92
C THR A 42 -1.75 -6.10 -2.50
N PHE A 43 -0.85 -6.40 -1.55
CA PHE A 43 -1.10 -6.31 -0.11
C PHE A 43 -0.56 -5.03 0.52
N GLY A 44 0.37 -4.33 -0.16
CA GLY A 44 1.07 -3.19 0.40
C GLY A 44 1.80 -3.56 1.69
N LEU A 45 1.91 -2.60 2.60
CA LEU A 45 2.57 -2.78 3.91
C LEU A 45 1.60 -3.14 5.03
N SER A 46 0.29 -3.16 4.75
CA SER A 46 -0.76 -3.32 5.76
C SER A 46 -1.62 -4.57 5.54
N LEU A 47 -1.31 -5.35 4.50
CA LEU A 47 -2.07 -6.52 4.01
C LEU A 47 -3.46 -6.18 3.49
N VAL A 48 -4.26 -5.52 4.31
CA VAL A 48 -5.63 -5.12 4.02
C VAL A 48 -5.83 -3.66 4.42
N LYS A 49 -6.83 -3.03 3.81
CA LYS A 49 -7.30 -1.72 4.27
C LYS A 49 -8.33 -1.92 5.35
N LEU A 50 -8.14 -1.24 6.49
CA LEU A 50 -9.13 -1.20 7.54
C LEU A 50 -10.21 -0.19 7.14
N ASP A 51 -11.45 -0.66 7.03
CA ASP A 51 -12.60 0.21 6.87
C ASP A 51 -13.07 0.68 8.26
N ILE A 52 -13.17 1.99 8.45
CA ILE A 52 -13.64 2.59 9.70
C ILE A 52 -15.08 3.03 9.47
N ARG A 53 -16.00 2.49 10.26
CA ARG A 53 -17.43 2.79 10.16
C ARG A 53 -17.94 3.24 11.51
N GLN A 54 -18.71 4.33 11.49
CA GLN A 54 -19.37 4.88 12.66
C GLN A 54 -20.79 5.30 12.28
N GLU A 55 -21.71 5.27 13.23
CA GLU A 55 -23.10 5.70 13.04
C GLU A 55 -23.22 7.20 12.84
N SER A 56 -24.20 7.63 12.03
CA SER A 56 -24.40 9.05 11.69
C SER A 56 -24.76 9.93 12.89
N GLU A 57 -25.41 9.35 13.90
CA GLU A 57 -25.79 10.05 15.13
C GLU A 57 -24.54 10.52 15.89
N CYS A 58 -23.53 9.65 16.03
CA CYS A 58 -22.26 10.03 16.65
C CYS A 58 -21.59 11.24 15.97
N HIS A 59 -21.64 11.33 14.63
CA HIS A 59 -21.13 12.49 13.90
C HIS A 59 -21.98 13.75 14.14
N THR A 60 -23.30 13.59 14.26
CA THR A 60 -24.24 14.69 14.52
C THR A 60 -24.03 15.26 15.91
N ASP A 61 -23.92 14.40 16.92
CA ASP A 61 -23.70 14.78 18.32
C ASP A 61 -22.39 15.56 18.49
N VAL A 62 -21.32 15.13 17.82
CA VAL A 62 -20.02 15.83 17.86
C VAL A 62 -20.15 17.23 17.26
N LEU A 63 -20.85 17.38 16.13
CA LEU A 63 -21.03 18.69 15.50
C LEU A 63 -21.92 19.61 16.34
N ASP A 64 -23.01 19.09 16.92
CA ASP A 64 -23.89 19.87 17.80
C ASP A 64 -23.13 20.41 19.02
N ALA A 65 -22.35 19.55 19.70
CA ALA A 65 -21.50 19.95 20.82
C ALA A 65 -20.48 21.03 20.44
N ILE A 66 -19.88 20.96 19.25
CA ILE A 66 -18.98 22.02 18.75
C ILE A 66 -19.75 23.33 18.56
N THR A 67 -20.93 23.30 17.92
CA THR A 67 -21.69 24.53 17.61
C THR A 67 -22.33 25.18 18.82
N GLN A 68 -22.70 24.42 19.87
CA GLN A 68 -23.22 24.97 21.11
C GLN A 68 -22.15 25.67 21.96
N HIS A 69 -20.88 25.34 21.73
CA HIS A 69 -19.75 25.95 22.44
C HIS A 69 -19.22 27.24 21.77
N LEU A 70 -19.66 27.53 20.54
CA LEU A 70 -19.29 28.73 19.78
C LEU A 70 -20.32 29.85 19.97
#